data_AF-A0A7S0TKH1-F1
#
_entry.id   AF-A0A7S0TKH1-F1
#
_cell.length_a   1.000
_cell.length_b   1.000
_cell.length_c   1.000
_cell.angle_alpha   90.00
_cell.angle_beta   90.00
_cell.angle_gamma   90.00
#
_symmetry.space_group_name_H-M   'P 1'
#
loop_
_entity.id
_entity.type
_entity.pdbx_description
1 polymer ?
#
loop_
_entity_poly.entity_id
_entity_poly.type
_entity_poly.pdbx_seq_one_letter_code
_entity_poly.pdbx_strand_id
1 'polypeptide(L)'
;GFRMSIPSTPSNITQEQALLRVKQLRDTRWIDRQTRAVFVDFTLYNPSDDTLAIVKLSAEFPTSGGVLTRAYLRQLRAQQLWLRAEGTAHVVLETFLLLFILGYAGSEVRLMYRMGLTAYFGRFWGVYDWINFLLFFVSYGFRYHALALAGGLPFPPTEGTFVNYEPPAFYVVQWKNLMAINAFVTWIKIFKYLESVPFLSHLLKVFYTALPDTVGFLAATIAIFVGFTLSHFLAYGDDIYAYRTLAASFVTLYRQLLGDFDVQSMEDSNRVLGPAFFVLWTLVSTILLLNIFIAIVIDSYEKVRQQVDRVTFAAFVRESALPPLQEVYKKIQKLTGDDDDEEEDEEE
;
A
#
# COMPACT_ATOMS: atom_id res chain seq x y z
N GLY A 1 6.64 -3.08 34.98
CA GLY A 1 5.23 -2.65 35.08
C GLY A 1 4.47 -3.61 35.98
N PHE A 2 3.28 -3.24 36.42
CA PHE A 2 2.39 -4.10 37.21
C PHE A 2 1.37 -4.78 36.29
N ARG A 3 1.07 -6.05 36.53
CA ARG A 3 0.09 -6.82 35.76
C ARG A 3 -0.81 -7.58 36.69
N MET A 4 -2.11 -7.56 36.41
CA MET A 4 -3.11 -8.39 37.08
C MET A 4 -3.89 -9.17 36.04
N SER A 5 -4.05 -10.48 36.25
CA SER A 5 -4.95 -11.30 35.45
C SER A 5 -6.35 -11.25 36.03
N ILE A 6 -7.35 -11.12 35.16
CA ILE A 6 -8.76 -11.19 35.53
C ILE A 6 -9.26 -12.60 35.18
N PRO A 7 -10.02 -13.28 36.06
CA PRO A 7 -10.63 -14.56 35.75
C PRO A 7 -11.54 -14.44 34.53
N SER A 8 -11.38 -15.34 33.56
CA SER A 8 -12.05 -15.25 32.24
C SER A 8 -13.04 -16.37 31.97
N THR A 9 -13.19 -17.34 32.88
CA THR A 9 -14.13 -18.46 32.70
C THR A 9 -15.57 -17.93 32.75
N PRO A 10 -16.47 -18.35 31.86
CA PRO A 10 -17.87 -17.92 31.87
C PRO A 10 -18.65 -18.67 32.95
N SER A 11 -18.52 -18.24 34.20
CA SER A 11 -19.36 -18.69 35.32
C SER A 11 -19.76 -17.48 36.17
N ASN A 12 -20.92 -17.54 36.83
CA ASN A 12 -21.35 -16.44 37.70
C ASN A 12 -20.33 -16.19 38.84
N ILE A 13 -19.71 -17.26 39.34
CA ILE A 13 -18.70 -17.22 40.41
C ILE A 13 -17.44 -16.45 39.95
N THR A 14 -17.00 -16.66 38.71
CA THR A 14 -15.81 -16.00 38.16
C THR A 14 -16.07 -14.54 37.80
N GLN A 15 -17.29 -14.19 37.41
CA GLN A 15 -17.69 -12.79 37.23
C GLN A 15 -17.67 -12.02 38.56
N GLU A 16 -18.19 -12.61 39.63
CA GLU A 16 -18.11 -12.03 40.97
C GLU A 16 -16.65 -11.86 41.43
N GLN A 17 -15.80 -12.86 41.20
CA GLN A 17 -14.37 -12.76 41.49
C GLN A 17 -13.66 -11.66 40.69
N ALA A 18 -14.02 -11.49 39.41
CA ALA A 18 -13.50 -10.40 38.58
C ALA A 18 -13.91 -9.03 39.13
N LEU A 19 -15.19 -8.86 39.49
CA LEU A 19 -15.69 -7.62 40.10
C LEU A 19 -15.03 -7.33 41.45
N LEU A 20 -14.82 -8.35 42.29
CA LEU A 20 -14.11 -8.21 43.56
C LEU A 20 -12.67 -7.76 43.35
N ARG A 21 -11.95 -8.34 42.37
CA ARG A 21 -10.59 -7.90 42.01
C ARG A 21 -10.55 -6.46 41.54
N VAL A 22 -11.49 -6.04 40.69
CA VAL A 22 -11.58 -4.64 40.23
C VAL A 22 -11.88 -3.69 41.40
N LYS A 23 -12.76 -4.09 42.34
CA LYS A 23 -13.00 -3.31 43.57
C LYS A 23 -11.74 -3.19 44.42
N GLN A 24 -11.01 -4.28 44.63
CA GLN A 24 -9.74 -4.26 45.36
C GLN A 24 -8.71 -3.31 44.70
N LEU A 25 -8.59 -3.31 43.37
CA LEU A 25 -7.72 -2.38 42.66
C LEU A 25 -8.13 -0.92 42.86
N ARG A 26 -9.44 -0.66 42.92
CA ARG A 26 -9.98 0.68 43.19
C ARG A 26 -9.69 1.11 44.63
N ASP A 27 -9.93 0.23 45.60
CA ASP A 27 -9.75 0.51 47.03
C ASP A 27 -8.27 0.73 47.38
N THR A 28 -7.37 -0.01 46.72
CA THR A 28 -5.92 0.14 46.86
C THR A 28 -5.32 1.31 46.08
N ARG A 29 -6.14 2.09 45.34
CA ARG A 29 -5.70 3.18 44.45
C ARG A 29 -4.58 2.74 43.51
N TRP A 30 -4.75 1.58 42.88
CA TRP A 30 -3.76 1.01 41.97
C TRP A 30 -3.38 1.95 40.81
N ILE A 31 -4.32 2.81 40.40
CA ILE A 31 -4.06 3.92 39.48
C ILE A 31 -3.88 5.18 40.33
N ASP A 32 -2.73 5.81 40.18
CA ASP A 32 -2.32 7.01 40.92
C ASP A 32 -1.79 8.12 39.98
N ARG A 33 -1.30 9.22 40.56
CA ARG A 33 -0.72 10.34 39.80
C ARG A 33 0.56 9.99 39.04
N GLN A 34 1.26 8.92 39.44
CA GLN A 34 2.49 8.49 38.78
C GLN A 34 2.22 7.51 37.63
N THR A 35 1.01 6.97 37.55
CA THR A 35 0.57 6.08 36.49
C THR A 35 0.60 6.81 35.15
N ARG A 36 1.32 6.27 34.17
CA ARG A 36 1.47 6.86 32.82
C ARG A 36 0.59 6.19 31.78
N ALA A 37 0.35 4.89 31.90
CA ALA A 37 -0.51 4.16 30.99
C ALA A 37 -1.10 2.93 31.67
N VAL A 38 -2.37 2.64 31.36
CA VAL A 38 -3.05 1.41 31.74
C VAL A 38 -3.47 0.69 30.47
N PHE A 39 -3.15 -0.60 30.38
CA PHE A 39 -3.49 -1.46 29.24
C PHE A 39 -4.43 -2.56 29.70
N VAL A 40 -5.49 -2.78 28.93
CA VAL A 40 -6.42 -3.92 29.08
C VAL A 40 -6.34 -4.73 27.80
N ASP A 41 -5.70 -5.89 27.91
CA ASP A 41 -5.42 -6.79 26.79
C ASP A 41 -6.26 -8.07 26.93
N PHE A 42 -7.06 -8.38 25.92
CA PHE A 42 -7.80 -9.63 25.83
C PHE A 42 -7.95 -10.07 24.36
N THR A 43 -8.16 -11.36 24.15
CA THR A 43 -8.33 -11.92 22.81
C THR A 43 -9.70 -12.59 22.74
N LEU A 44 -10.45 -12.29 21.69
CA LEU A 44 -11.71 -12.92 21.34
C LEU A 44 -11.49 -13.84 20.15
N TYR A 45 -12.15 -14.99 20.14
CA TYR A 45 -12.15 -15.91 19.01
C TYR A 45 -13.60 -16.19 18.61
N ASN A 46 -13.91 -16.00 17.33
CA ASN A 46 -15.18 -16.39 16.73
C ASN A 46 -14.99 -17.73 16.00
N PRO A 47 -15.55 -18.84 16.52
CA PRO A 47 -15.42 -20.15 15.88
C PRO A 47 -16.13 -20.25 14.52
N SER A 48 -17.20 -19.48 14.29
CA SER A 48 -17.98 -19.57 13.05
C SER A 48 -17.24 -19.02 11.83
N ASP A 49 -16.45 -17.96 12.03
CA ASP A 49 -15.70 -17.28 10.95
C ASP A 49 -14.18 -17.52 11.01
N ASP A 50 -13.74 -18.44 11.88
CA ASP A 50 -12.31 -18.70 12.16
C ASP A 50 -11.48 -17.43 12.43
N THR A 51 -12.08 -16.44 13.11
CA THR A 51 -11.49 -15.09 13.24
C THR A 51 -11.08 -14.81 14.68
N LEU A 52 -9.83 -14.40 14.84
CA LEU A 52 -9.23 -13.95 16.09
C LEU A 52 -9.24 -12.41 16.13
N ALA A 53 -9.77 -11.84 17.19
CA ALA A 53 -9.74 -10.41 17.47
C ALA A 53 -8.90 -10.16 18.73
N ILE A 54 -7.71 -9.60 18.54
CA ILE A 54 -6.82 -9.16 19.61
C ILE A 54 -7.22 -7.73 19.95
N VAL A 55 -7.66 -7.52 21.19
CA VAL A 55 -8.11 -6.23 21.70
C VAL A 55 -7.10 -5.71 22.71
N LYS A 56 -6.60 -4.50 22.47
CA LYS A 56 -5.77 -3.74 23.40
C LYS A 56 -6.44 -2.39 23.63
N LEU A 57 -6.97 -2.19 24.83
CA LEU A 57 -7.47 -0.88 25.26
C LEU A 57 -6.36 -0.21 26.05
N SER A 58 -6.06 1.04 25.71
CA SER A 58 -5.04 1.83 26.38
C SER A 58 -5.64 3.12 26.90
N ALA A 59 -5.29 3.48 28.13
CA ALA A 59 -5.57 4.77 28.74
C ALA A 59 -4.23 5.37 29.16
N GLU A 60 -3.79 6.39 28.44
CA GLU A 60 -2.56 7.13 28.71
C GLU A 60 -2.87 8.36 29.57
N PHE A 61 -1.99 8.66 30.51
CA PHE A 61 -2.12 9.75 31.49
C PHE A 61 -0.93 10.72 31.32
N PRO A 62 -1.11 11.77 30.50
CA PRO A 62 -0.09 12.79 30.31
C PRO A 62 0.31 13.49 31.61
N THR A 63 1.51 14.06 31.65
CA THR A 63 1.98 14.89 32.78
C THR A 63 1.13 16.15 32.97
N SER A 64 0.55 16.68 31.89
CA SER A 64 -0.39 17.81 31.90
C SER A 64 -1.76 17.48 32.50
N GLY A 65 -2.05 16.20 32.76
CA GLY A 65 -3.36 15.71 33.18
C GLY A 65 -4.21 15.20 32.01
N GLY A 66 -5.46 14.87 32.30
CA GLY A 66 -6.37 14.24 31.34
C GLY A 66 -6.10 12.75 31.14
N VAL A 67 -6.93 12.12 30.30
CA VAL A 67 -6.83 10.70 29.94
C VAL A 67 -6.99 10.57 28.43
N LEU A 68 -5.99 10.05 27.75
CA LEU A 68 -6.04 9.75 26.33
C LEU A 68 -6.35 8.26 26.15
N THR A 69 -7.57 7.96 25.70
CA THR A 69 -7.99 6.58 25.49
C THR A 69 -7.83 6.18 24.03
N ARG A 70 -7.25 5.00 23.78
CA ARG A 70 -7.15 4.42 22.44
C ARG A 70 -7.52 2.94 22.49
N ALA A 71 -8.48 2.58 21.65
CA ALA A 71 -8.82 1.19 21.37
C ALA A 71 -8.04 0.71 20.15
N TYR A 72 -7.30 -0.38 20.33
CA TYR A 72 -6.57 -1.05 19.27
C TYR A 72 -7.19 -2.43 19.07
N LEU A 73 -7.80 -2.63 17.90
CA LEU A 73 -8.43 -3.88 17.50
C LEU A 73 -7.68 -4.45 16.30
N ARG A 74 -7.06 -5.61 16.47
CA ARG A 74 -6.44 -6.34 15.36
C ARG A 74 -7.22 -7.62 15.10
N GLN A 75 -7.80 -7.71 13.90
CA GLN A 75 -8.52 -8.88 13.44
C GLN A 75 -7.68 -9.67 12.44
N LEU A 76 -7.66 -10.98 12.61
CA LEU A 76 -6.93 -11.90 11.74
C LEU A 76 -7.62 -13.27 11.72
N ARG A 77 -7.54 -13.97 10.59
CA ARG A 77 -8.07 -15.33 10.50
C ARG A 77 -7.08 -16.30 11.12
N ALA A 78 -7.54 -17.28 11.89
CA ALA A 78 -6.65 -18.22 12.57
C ALA A 78 -5.84 -19.05 11.58
N GLN A 79 -6.40 -19.39 10.40
CA GLN A 79 -5.66 -20.01 9.28
C GLN A 79 -4.39 -19.24 8.83
N GLN A 80 -4.25 -17.95 9.15
CA GLN A 80 -3.04 -17.18 8.83
C GLN A 80 -1.91 -17.46 9.83
N LEU A 81 -2.23 -17.94 11.02
CA LEU A 81 -1.27 -18.26 12.08
C LEU A 81 -1.04 -19.77 12.21
N TRP A 82 -2.07 -20.58 11.97
CA TRP A 82 -2.01 -22.04 12.04
C TRP A 82 -2.47 -22.66 10.73
N LEU A 83 -1.82 -23.75 10.31
CA LEU A 83 -2.28 -24.51 9.15
C LEU A 83 -3.59 -25.22 9.52
N ARG A 84 -4.70 -24.76 8.94
CA ARG A 84 -6.04 -25.35 9.09
C ARG A 84 -6.57 -25.86 7.76
N ALA A 85 -7.42 -26.88 7.79
CA ALA A 85 -7.95 -27.55 6.61
C ALA A 85 -8.67 -26.58 5.64
N GLU A 86 -9.43 -25.62 6.17
CA GLU A 86 -10.14 -24.58 5.39
C GLU A 86 -9.20 -23.62 4.64
N GLY A 87 -7.95 -23.47 5.12
CA GLY A 87 -6.95 -22.60 4.52
C GLY A 87 -6.07 -23.27 3.46
N THR A 88 -6.30 -24.55 3.16
CA THR A 88 -5.42 -25.34 2.28
C THR A 88 -5.31 -24.71 0.88
N ALA A 89 -6.42 -24.22 0.30
CA ALA A 89 -6.41 -23.57 -1.00
C ALA A 89 -5.54 -22.30 -1.03
N HIS A 90 -5.60 -21.49 0.02
CA HIS A 90 -4.76 -20.30 0.15
C HIS A 90 -3.28 -20.65 0.25
N VAL A 91 -2.93 -21.68 1.02
CA VAL A 91 -1.54 -22.15 1.15
C VAL A 91 -1.02 -22.71 -0.17
N VAL A 92 -1.84 -23.45 -0.93
CA VAL A 92 -1.47 -23.97 -2.26
C VAL A 92 -1.18 -22.82 -3.22
N LEU A 93 -2.06 -21.82 -3.30
CA LEU A 93 -1.86 -20.63 -4.15
C LEU A 93 -0.63 -19.82 -3.71
N GLU A 94 -0.42 -19.66 -2.41
CA GLU A 94 0.74 -18.97 -1.83
C GLU A 94 2.05 -19.69 -2.18
N THR A 95 2.03 -21.03 -2.12
CA THR A 95 3.18 -21.88 -2.50
C THR A 95 3.45 -21.81 -3.99
N PHE A 96 2.40 -21.85 -4.82
CA PHE A 96 2.51 -21.69 -6.27
C PHE A 96 3.10 -20.33 -6.65
N LEU A 97 2.64 -19.25 -6.01
CA LEU A 97 3.19 -17.90 -6.20
C LEU A 97 4.67 -17.85 -5.82
N LEU A 98 5.07 -18.45 -4.69
CA LEU A 98 6.48 -18.51 -4.28
C LEU A 98 7.35 -19.25 -5.30
N LEU A 99 6.87 -20.39 -5.82
CA LEU A 99 7.57 -21.16 -6.87
C LEU A 99 7.71 -20.34 -8.15
N PHE A 100 6.67 -19.62 -8.55
CA PHE A 100 6.72 -18.70 -9.70
C PHE A 100 7.79 -17.63 -9.48
N ILE A 101 7.79 -16.96 -8.32
CA ILE A 101 8.79 -15.93 -7.98
C ILE A 101 10.21 -16.49 -8.01
N LEU A 102 10.44 -17.68 -7.46
CA LEU A 102 11.75 -18.36 -7.50
C LEU A 102 12.19 -18.69 -8.93
N GLY A 103 11.27 -19.16 -9.77
CA GLY A 103 11.52 -19.41 -11.19
C GLY A 103 11.93 -18.14 -11.94
N TYR A 104 11.19 -17.04 -11.74
CA TYR A 104 11.52 -15.74 -12.33
C TYR A 104 12.86 -15.19 -11.82
N ALA A 105 13.11 -15.25 -10.51
CA ALA A 105 14.38 -14.84 -9.93
C ALA A 105 15.55 -15.65 -10.53
N GLY A 106 15.40 -16.97 -10.68
CA GLY A 106 16.40 -17.82 -11.35
C GLY A 106 16.62 -17.46 -12.82
N SER A 107 15.55 -17.07 -13.53
CA SER A 107 15.66 -16.61 -14.93
C SER A 107 16.42 -15.28 -15.05
N GLU A 108 16.18 -14.33 -14.14
CA GLU A 108 16.88 -13.04 -14.09
C GLU A 108 18.33 -13.20 -13.66
N VAL A 109 18.62 -14.10 -12.72
CA VAL A 109 20.00 -14.49 -12.37
C VAL A 109 20.74 -15.06 -13.57
N ARG A 110 20.11 -15.93 -14.36
CA ARG A 110 20.70 -16.46 -15.60
C ARG A 110 20.96 -15.35 -16.62
N LEU A 111 20.05 -14.39 -16.74
CA LEU A 111 20.21 -13.22 -17.61
C LEU A 111 21.41 -12.36 -17.17
N MET A 112 21.52 -12.12 -15.87
CA MET A 112 22.63 -11.40 -15.24
C MET A 112 23.98 -12.08 -15.49
N TYR A 113 24.05 -13.42 -15.39
CA TYR A 113 25.27 -14.17 -15.70
C TYR A 113 25.66 -14.11 -17.19
N ARG A 114 24.70 -14.04 -18.11
CA ARG A 114 24.98 -13.96 -19.56
C ARG A 114 25.43 -12.58 -20.01
N MET A 115 24.88 -11.51 -19.43
CA MET A 115 25.21 -10.12 -19.80
C MET A 115 26.40 -9.54 -19.02
N GLY A 116 26.74 -10.12 -17.87
CA GLY A 116 27.71 -9.55 -16.93
C GLY A 116 27.07 -8.54 -15.97
N LEU A 117 27.61 -8.45 -14.75
CA LEU A 117 27.02 -7.68 -13.64
C LEU A 117 26.90 -6.18 -13.94
N THR A 118 27.92 -5.57 -14.55
CA THR A 118 27.96 -4.13 -14.80
C THR A 118 26.97 -3.68 -15.87
N ALA A 119 26.84 -4.45 -16.95
CA ALA A 119 25.87 -4.18 -18.02
C ALA A 119 24.43 -4.38 -17.54
N TYR A 120 24.18 -5.38 -16.68
CA TYR A 120 22.86 -5.67 -16.16
C TYR A 120 22.34 -4.59 -15.20
N PHE A 121 23.15 -4.19 -14.19
CA PHE A 121 22.73 -3.17 -13.23
C PHE A 121 22.67 -1.74 -13.81
N GLY A 122 23.24 -1.51 -14.99
CA GLY A 122 23.02 -0.27 -15.75
C GLY A 122 21.59 -0.11 -16.26
N ARG A 123 20.78 -1.17 -16.31
CA ARG A 123 19.39 -1.14 -16.78
C ARG A 123 18.43 -0.87 -15.62
N PHE A 124 17.65 0.20 -15.73
CA PHE A 124 16.59 0.57 -14.76
C PHE A 124 15.69 -0.61 -14.38
N TRP A 125 15.18 -1.34 -15.38
CA TRP A 125 14.31 -2.50 -15.17
C TRP A 125 14.96 -3.67 -14.42
N GLY A 126 16.28 -3.86 -14.54
CA GLY A 126 16.99 -4.92 -13.81
C GLY A 126 17.03 -4.62 -12.31
N VAL A 127 17.38 -3.38 -11.94
CA VAL A 127 17.33 -2.91 -10.54
C VAL A 127 15.91 -3.01 -9.99
N TYR A 128 14.92 -2.63 -10.79
CA TYR A 128 13.51 -2.71 -10.44
C TYR A 128 13.04 -4.14 -10.13
N ASP A 129 13.40 -5.10 -10.97
CA ASP A 129 13.03 -6.51 -10.79
C ASP A 129 13.64 -7.09 -9.51
N TRP A 130 14.88 -6.74 -9.17
CA TRP A 130 15.52 -7.12 -7.91
C TRP A 130 14.89 -6.50 -6.66
N ILE A 131 14.48 -5.23 -6.72
CA ILE A 131 13.74 -4.59 -5.62
C ILE A 131 12.41 -5.31 -5.37
N ASN A 132 11.68 -5.66 -6.43
CA ASN A 132 10.43 -6.42 -6.33
C ASN A 132 10.66 -7.83 -5.74
N PHE A 133 11.70 -8.54 -6.15
CA PHE A 133 12.05 -9.84 -5.55
C PHE A 133 12.44 -9.71 -4.08
N LEU A 134 13.23 -8.69 -3.72
CA LEU A 134 13.60 -8.43 -2.32
C LEU A 134 12.35 -8.20 -1.46
N LEU A 135 11.38 -7.41 -1.94
CA LEU A 135 10.10 -7.21 -1.25
C LEU A 135 9.33 -8.53 -1.06
N PHE A 136 9.28 -9.38 -2.09
CA PHE A 136 8.69 -10.71 -1.96
C PHE A 136 9.41 -11.54 -0.89
N PHE A 137 10.74 -11.68 -0.94
CA PHE A 137 11.49 -12.49 0.01
C PHE A 137 11.36 -11.97 1.45
N VAL A 138 11.42 -10.66 1.68
CA VAL A 138 11.24 -10.07 3.01
C VAL A 138 9.81 -10.32 3.52
N SER A 139 8.80 -10.16 2.67
CA SER A 139 7.40 -10.42 3.05
C SER A 139 7.17 -11.89 3.43
N TYR A 140 7.69 -12.84 2.64
CA TYR A 140 7.63 -14.28 2.97
C TYR A 140 8.45 -14.61 4.23
N GLY A 141 9.57 -13.92 4.46
CA GLY A 141 10.33 -14.02 5.71
C GLY A 141 9.47 -13.69 6.94
N PHE A 142 8.71 -12.59 6.91
CA PHE A 142 7.78 -12.25 7.98
C PHE A 142 6.63 -13.25 8.12
N ARG A 143 6.13 -13.79 7.00
CA ARG A 143 5.10 -14.84 6.99
C ARG A 143 5.58 -16.10 7.71
N TYR A 144 6.77 -16.60 7.40
CA TYR A 144 7.34 -17.79 8.04
C TYR A 144 7.69 -17.54 9.50
N HIS A 145 8.20 -16.35 9.82
CA HIS A 145 8.46 -15.97 11.21
C HIS A 145 7.17 -15.93 12.05
N ALA A 146 6.07 -15.42 11.50
CA ALA A 146 4.77 -15.44 12.16
C ALA A 146 4.27 -16.87 12.43
N LEU A 147 4.43 -17.79 11.45
CA LEU A 147 4.07 -19.20 11.60
C LEU A 147 4.92 -19.89 12.67
N ALA A 148 6.24 -19.66 12.67
CA ALA A 148 7.14 -20.25 13.65
C ALA A 148 6.79 -19.81 15.09
N LEU A 149 6.46 -18.53 15.28
CA LEU A 149 6.02 -18.01 16.58
C LEU A 149 4.65 -18.57 16.98
N ALA A 150 3.70 -18.65 16.05
CA ALA A 150 2.37 -19.18 16.32
C ALA A 150 2.38 -20.69 16.64
N GLY A 151 3.27 -21.46 16.02
CA GLY A 151 3.44 -22.89 16.27
C GLY A 151 3.90 -23.21 17.69
N GLY A 152 4.55 -22.26 18.38
CA GLY A 152 4.95 -22.39 19.79
C GLY A 152 3.86 -22.00 20.79
N LEU A 153 2.73 -21.47 20.35
CA LEU A 153 1.63 -21.01 21.22
C LEU A 153 0.45 -22.00 21.17
N PRO A 154 -0.09 -22.43 22.32
CA PRO A 154 -1.23 -23.33 22.34
C PRO A 154 -2.49 -22.59 21.88
N PHE A 155 -3.17 -23.14 20.87
CA PHE A 155 -4.44 -22.61 20.38
C PHE A 155 -5.43 -23.77 20.13
N PRO A 156 -6.59 -23.79 20.82
CA PRO A 156 -7.09 -22.83 21.83
C PRO A 156 -6.23 -22.81 23.12
N PRO A 157 -6.21 -21.68 23.86
CA PRO A 157 -5.43 -21.56 25.09
C PRO A 157 -6.01 -22.45 26.21
N THR A 158 -5.16 -22.89 27.14
CA THR A 158 -5.60 -23.61 28.35
C THR A 158 -6.49 -22.72 29.20
N GLU A 159 -7.54 -23.28 29.79
CA GLU A 159 -8.49 -22.54 30.63
C GLU A 159 -7.79 -21.72 31.72
N GLY A 160 -8.18 -20.46 31.86
CA GLY A 160 -7.63 -19.54 32.87
C GLY A 160 -6.24 -18.96 32.56
N THR A 161 -5.63 -19.30 31.42
CA THR A 161 -4.34 -18.74 31.00
C THR A 161 -4.49 -17.73 29.87
N PHE A 162 -3.89 -16.54 30.04
CA PHE A 162 -3.80 -15.55 28.97
C PHE A 162 -2.59 -15.86 28.09
N VAL A 163 -2.84 -16.13 26.82
CA VAL A 163 -1.82 -16.28 25.79
C VAL A 163 -1.77 -15.02 24.94
N ASN A 164 -0.57 -14.47 24.73
CA ASN A 164 -0.39 -13.26 23.95
C ASN A 164 -0.18 -13.60 22.46
N TYR A 165 -1.21 -13.39 21.65
CA TYR A 165 -1.14 -13.57 20.19
C TYR A 165 -0.68 -12.31 19.43
N GLU A 166 -0.41 -11.20 20.12
CA GLU A 166 -0.01 -9.94 19.47
C GLU A 166 1.33 -10.03 18.71
N PRO A 167 2.40 -10.68 19.21
CA PRO A 167 3.64 -10.81 18.47
C PRO A 167 3.50 -11.53 17.11
N PRO A 168 2.91 -12.75 17.00
CA PRO A 168 2.74 -13.37 15.69
C PRO A 168 1.74 -12.60 14.81
N ALA A 169 0.71 -11.99 15.40
CA ALA A 169 -0.24 -11.13 14.69
C ALA A 169 0.42 -9.89 14.06
N PHE A 170 1.40 -9.29 14.73
CA PHE A 170 2.16 -8.15 14.22
C PHE A 170 2.86 -8.51 12.92
N TYR A 171 3.56 -9.65 12.90
CA TYR A 171 4.27 -10.11 11.71
C TYR A 171 3.34 -10.46 10.54
N VAL A 172 2.14 -10.99 10.80
CA VAL A 172 1.11 -11.17 9.76
C VAL A 172 0.67 -9.83 9.16
N VAL A 173 0.49 -8.79 9.99
CA VAL A 173 0.14 -7.45 9.48
C VAL A 173 1.29 -6.85 8.68
N GLN A 174 2.54 -6.99 9.13
CA GLN A 174 3.68 -6.49 8.35
C GLN A 174 3.83 -7.22 7.02
N TRP A 175 3.62 -8.55 7.00
CA TRP A 175 3.55 -9.31 5.76
C TRP A 175 2.49 -8.77 4.80
N LYS A 176 1.27 -8.49 5.27
CA LYS A 176 0.19 -7.90 4.45
C LYS A 176 0.55 -6.51 3.94
N ASN A 177 1.12 -5.65 4.79
CA ASN A 177 1.53 -4.30 4.39
C ASN A 177 2.60 -4.34 3.30
N LEU A 178 3.61 -5.20 3.44
CA LEU A 178 4.64 -5.37 2.42
C LEU A 178 4.11 -6.00 1.15
N MET A 179 3.21 -6.99 1.25
CA MET A 179 2.56 -7.54 0.06
C MET A 179 1.68 -6.51 -0.65
N ALA A 180 1.03 -5.59 0.06
CA ALA A 180 0.27 -4.51 -0.56
C ALA A 180 1.17 -3.54 -1.35
N ILE A 181 2.31 -3.12 -0.76
CA ILE A 181 3.32 -2.32 -1.46
C ILE A 181 3.85 -3.09 -2.67
N ASN A 182 4.15 -4.37 -2.49
CA ASN A 182 4.74 -5.18 -3.53
C ASN A 182 3.77 -5.50 -4.67
N ALA A 183 2.46 -5.61 -4.39
CA ALA A 183 1.43 -5.73 -5.40
C ALA A 183 1.43 -4.48 -6.30
N PHE A 184 1.51 -3.29 -5.71
CA PHE A 184 1.62 -2.04 -6.46
C PHE A 184 2.89 -1.99 -7.34
N VAL A 185 4.04 -2.35 -6.79
CA VAL A 185 5.31 -2.49 -7.54
C VAL A 185 5.16 -3.52 -8.67
N THR A 186 4.45 -4.62 -8.45
CA THR A 186 4.22 -5.62 -9.49
C THR A 186 3.33 -5.08 -10.62
N TRP A 187 2.32 -4.27 -10.30
CA TRP A 187 1.47 -3.61 -11.30
C TRP A 187 2.23 -2.62 -12.18
N ILE A 188 3.21 -1.89 -11.63
CA ILE A 188 4.07 -1.00 -12.43
C ILE A 188 4.88 -1.81 -13.46
N LYS A 189 5.19 -3.09 -13.24
CA LYS A 189 5.88 -3.92 -14.26
C LYS A 189 5.09 -4.03 -15.55
N ILE A 190 3.79 -3.80 -15.55
CA ILE A 190 3.00 -3.76 -16.78
C ILE A 190 3.59 -2.73 -17.75
N PHE A 191 4.07 -1.58 -17.28
CA PHE A 191 4.72 -0.57 -18.13
C PHE A 191 5.93 -1.10 -18.92
N LYS A 192 6.69 -2.08 -18.38
CA LYS A 192 7.79 -2.75 -19.10
C LYS A 192 7.28 -3.47 -20.35
N TYR A 193 6.11 -4.08 -20.28
CA TYR A 193 5.50 -4.82 -21.38
C TYR A 193 4.69 -3.90 -22.31
N LEU A 194 4.12 -2.81 -21.76
CA LEU A 194 3.42 -1.79 -22.54
C LEU A 194 4.35 -1.06 -23.52
N GLU A 195 5.65 -0.96 -23.23
CA GLU A 195 6.66 -0.43 -24.15
C GLU A 195 6.75 -1.23 -25.46
N SER A 196 6.34 -2.51 -25.46
CA SER A 196 6.28 -3.33 -26.67
C SER A 196 5.10 -2.98 -27.59
N VAL A 197 4.12 -2.21 -27.11
CA VAL A 197 2.99 -1.73 -27.91
C VAL A 197 3.34 -0.34 -28.48
N PRO A 198 3.44 -0.16 -29.81
CA PRO A 198 3.95 1.07 -30.42
C PRO A 198 3.25 2.35 -29.95
N PHE A 199 1.91 2.37 -29.93
CA PHE A 199 1.15 3.53 -29.44
C PHE A 199 1.49 3.90 -27.98
N LEU A 200 1.67 2.91 -27.12
CA LEU A 200 1.86 3.13 -25.69
C LEU A 200 3.33 3.40 -25.34
N SER A 201 4.25 2.83 -26.10
CA SER A 201 5.67 3.20 -26.12
C SER A 201 5.85 4.68 -26.40
N HIS A 202 5.04 5.25 -27.32
CA HIS A 202 5.08 6.68 -27.61
C HIS A 202 4.67 7.52 -26.39
N LEU A 203 3.55 7.18 -25.73
CA LEU A 203 3.09 7.87 -24.51
C LEU A 203 4.13 7.78 -23.39
N LEU A 204 4.75 6.61 -23.20
CA LEU A 204 5.83 6.43 -22.23
C LEU A 204 7.05 7.29 -22.57
N LYS A 205 7.42 7.42 -23.85
CA LYS A 205 8.51 8.29 -24.29
C LYS A 205 8.23 9.77 -24.01
N VAL A 206 6.99 10.24 -24.19
CA VAL A 206 6.56 11.59 -23.76
C VAL A 206 6.83 11.76 -22.27
N PHE A 207 6.37 10.81 -21.47
CA PHE A 207 6.55 10.84 -20.02
C PHE A 207 8.02 10.87 -19.62
N TYR A 208 8.86 9.98 -20.17
CA TYR A 208 10.30 9.94 -19.89
C TYR A 208 11.02 11.21 -20.32
N THR A 209 10.58 11.85 -21.42
CA THR A 209 11.16 13.12 -21.89
C THR A 209 10.77 14.29 -20.97
N ALA A 210 9.56 14.27 -20.39
CA ALA A 210 9.08 15.27 -19.45
C ALA A 210 9.69 15.13 -18.04
N LEU A 211 10.20 13.95 -17.68
CA LEU A 211 10.66 13.65 -16.32
C LEU A 211 11.74 14.61 -15.80
N PRO A 212 12.83 14.93 -16.52
CA PRO A 212 13.88 15.81 -16.00
C PRO A 212 13.35 17.20 -15.62
N ASP A 213 12.54 17.80 -16.50
CA ASP A 213 11.93 19.12 -16.29
C ASP A 213 10.92 19.06 -15.12
N THR A 214 10.15 17.97 -15.03
CA THR A 214 9.19 17.72 -13.95
C THR A 214 9.89 17.54 -12.60
N VAL A 215 11.04 16.86 -12.54
CA VAL A 215 11.80 16.63 -11.30
C VAL A 215 12.32 17.96 -10.73
N GLY A 216 12.84 18.85 -11.57
CA GLY A 216 13.28 20.19 -11.14
C GLY A 216 12.13 21.01 -10.54
N PHE A 217 10.98 20.99 -11.22
CA PHE A 217 9.76 21.64 -10.73
C PHE A 217 9.24 21.01 -9.43
N LEU A 218 9.27 19.69 -9.31
CA LEU A 218 8.85 18.98 -8.09
C LEU A 218 9.77 19.32 -6.91
N ALA A 219 11.07 19.46 -7.13
CA ALA A 219 12.00 19.88 -6.09
C ALA A 219 11.69 21.30 -5.58
N ALA A 220 11.43 22.25 -6.47
CA ALA A 220 11.02 23.61 -6.10
C ALA A 220 9.66 23.61 -5.36
N THR A 221 8.71 22.81 -5.85
CA THR A 221 7.40 22.59 -5.23
C THR A 221 7.53 22.09 -3.80
N ILE A 222 8.34 21.04 -3.58
CA ILE A 222 8.56 20.46 -2.25
C ILE A 222 9.21 21.48 -1.32
N ALA A 223 10.17 22.28 -1.80
CA ALA A 223 10.80 23.31 -0.98
C ALA A 223 9.79 24.36 -0.48
N ILE A 224 8.92 24.85 -1.38
CA ILE A 224 7.83 25.77 -1.01
C ILE A 224 6.87 25.08 -0.04
N PHE A 225 6.47 23.85 -0.33
CA PHE A 225 5.55 23.05 0.48
C PHE A 225 6.06 22.86 1.92
N VAL A 226 7.34 22.53 2.08
CA VAL A 226 7.99 22.39 3.39
C VAL A 226 8.03 23.73 4.12
N GLY A 227 8.33 24.83 3.43
CA GLY A 227 8.31 26.18 4.02
C GLY A 227 6.94 26.55 4.59
N PHE A 228 5.87 26.28 3.84
CA PHE A 228 4.50 26.48 4.32
C PHE A 228 4.11 25.49 5.42
N THR A 229 4.57 24.24 5.36
CA THR A 229 4.35 23.23 6.40
C THR A 229 4.94 23.69 7.74
N LEU A 230 6.18 24.20 7.73
CA LEU A 230 6.82 24.74 8.92
C LEU A 230 6.09 25.98 9.44
N SER A 231 5.66 26.87 8.55
CA SER A 231 4.93 28.09 8.92
C SER A 231 3.59 27.77 9.58
N HIS A 232 2.81 26.83 9.03
CA HIS A 232 1.52 26.41 9.58
C HIS A 232 1.67 25.59 10.87
N PHE A 233 2.71 24.76 10.97
CA PHE A 233 3.05 24.07 12.21
C PHE A 233 3.34 25.06 13.33
N LEU A 234 4.10 26.12 13.06
CA LEU A 234 4.41 27.15 14.05
C LEU A 234 3.22 28.07 14.35
N ALA A 235 2.35 28.34 13.38
CA ALA A 235 1.22 29.24 13.57
C ALA A 235 0.04 28.56 14.29
N TYR A 236 -0.24 27.29 13.98
CA TYR A 236 -1.46 26.60 14.41
C TYR A 236 -1.21 25.31 15.20
N GLY A 237 0.05 24.91 15.40
CA GLY A 237 0.38 23.61 16.00
C GLY A 237 -0.09 23.44 17.44
N ASP A 238 -0.25 24.54 18.17
CA ASP A 238 -0.68 24.55 19.57
C ASP A 238 -2.21 24.52 19.73
N ASP A 239 -2.95 25.10 18.78
CA ASP A 239 -4.41 25.27 18.87
C ASP A 239 -5.19 24.23 18.06
N ILE A 240 -4.68 23.84 16.90
CA ILE A 240 -5.40 23.02 15.92
C ILE A 240 -4.78 21.63 15.83
N TYR A 241 -5.56 20.60 16.15
CA TYR A 241 -5.11 19.20 16.15
C TYR A 241 -4.52 18.74 14.80
N ALA A 242 -5.01 19.30 13.68
CA ALA A 242 -4.54 19.01 12.33
C ALA A 242 -3.08 19.46 12.06
N TYR A 243 -2.56 20.39 12.86
CA TYR A 243 -1.22 20.96 12.72
C TYR A 243 -0.26 20.57 13.86
N ARG A 244 -0.65 19.67 14.76
CA ARG A 244 0.12 19.31 15.97
C ARG A 244 1.49 18.67 15.74
N THR A 245 1.74 18.12 14.56
CA THR A 245 3.05 17.60 14.16
C THR A 245 3.39 18.08 12.76
N LEU A 246 4.68 18.11 12.42
CA LEU A 246 5.13 18.46 11.08
C LEU A 246 4.53 17.50 10.02
N ALA A 247 4.44 16.21 10.32
CA ALA A 247 3.82 15.23 9.43
C ALA A 247 2.31 15.43 9.28
N ALA A 248 1.59 15.75 10.38
CA ALA A 248 0.18 16.07 10.31
C ALA A 248 -0.06 17.34 9.49
N SER A 249 0.75 18.38 9.72
CA SER A 249 0.71 19.66 8.99
C SER A 249 0.92 19.46 7.49
N PHE A 250 1.88 18.62 7.11
CA PHE A 250 2.14 18.28 5.71
C PHE A 250 0.91 17.65 5.05
N VAL A 251 0.29 16.67 5.73
CA VAL A 251 -0.92 16.00 5.23
C VAL A 251 -2.09 16.97 5.15
N THR A 252 -2.25 17.85 6.13
CA THR A 252 -3.31 18.87 6.16
C THR A 252 -3.16 19.88 5.01
N LEU A 253 -1.95 20.36 4.74
CA LEU A 253 -1.69 21.21 3.57
C LEU A 253 -1.92 20.48 2.25
N TYR A 254 -1.60 19.19 2.18
CA TYR A 254 -1.88 18.39 0.99
C TYR A 254 -3.39 18.24 0.75
N ARG A 255 -4.18 18.07 1.82
CA ARG A 255 -5.65 18.07 1.75
C ARG A 255 -6.19 19.42 1.28
N GLN A 256 -5.61 20.52 1.76
CA GLN A 256 -5.98 21.87 1.31
C GLN A 256 -5.67 22.11 -0.17
N LEU A 257 -4.57 21.55 -0.69
CA LEU A 257 -4.29 21.57 -2.12
C LEU A 257 -5.40 20.93 -2.96
N LEU A 258 -6.08 19.91 -2.41
CA LEU A 258 -7.22 19.23 -3.05
C LEU A 258 -8.58 19.91 -2.80
N GLY A 259 -8.60 21.03 -2.05
CA GLY A 259 -9.81 21.80 -1.76
C GLY A 259 -10.52 21.47 -0.45
N ASP A 260 -9.92 20.67 0.43
CA ASP A 260 -10.44 20.41 1.78
C ASP A 260 -9.98 21.52 2.74
N PHE A 261 -10.87 22.49 2.98
CA PHE A 261 -10.57 23.69 3.75
C PHE A 261 -11.32 23.72 5.08
N ASP A 262 -10.59 23.90 6.17
CA ASP A 262 -11.14 24.18 7.51
C ASP A 262 -10.73 25.61 7.94
N VAL A 263 -11.35 26.60 7.29
CA VAL A 263 -11.03 28.03 7.50
C VAL A 263 -11.47 28.51 8.88
N GLN A 264 -12.57 27.94 9.40
CA GLN A 264 -13.16 28.37 10.66
C GLN A 264 -12.21 28.12 11.84
N SER A 265 -11.63 26.93 11.92
CA SER A 265 -10.64 26.60 12.95
C SER A 265 -9.39 27.51 12.89
N MET A 266 -9.01 27.99 11.71
CA MET A 266 -7.88 28.91 11.54
C MET A 266 -8.19 30.33 12.01
N GLU A 267 -9.39 30.83 11.70
CA GLU A 267 -9.83 32.15 12.14
C GLU A 267 -10.00 32.19 13.68
N ASP A 268 -10.49 31.10 14.26
CA ASP A 268 -10.67 30.96 15.71
C ASP A 268 -9.33 30.92 16.47
N SER A 269 -8.27 30.35 15.89
CA SER A 269 -6.91 30.36 16.48
C SER A 269 -6.28 31.76 16.40
N ASN A 270 -6.30 32.38 15.21
CA ASN A 270 -5.81 33.74 15.06
C ASN A 270 -6.58 34.50 13.99
N ARG A 271 -7.36 35.50 14.43
CA ARG A 271 -8.23 36.30 13.57
C ARG A 271 -7.52 37.02 12.41
N VAL A 272 -6.21 37.27 12.50
CA VAL A 272 -5.44 37.98 11.47
C VAL A 272 -4.47 37.05 10.75
N LEU A 273 -3.61 36.34 11.49
CA LEU A 273 -2.61 35.44 10.89
C LEU A 273 -3.27 34.20 10.25
N GLY A 274 -4.37 33.72 10.83
CA GLY A 274 -5.22 32.62 10.35
C GLY A 274 -5.58 32.75 8.87
N PRO A 275 -6.46 33.72 8.56
CA PRO A 275 -6.86 34.00 7.19
C PRO A 275 -5.71 34.41 6.27
N ALA A 276 -4.70 35.14 6.79
CA ALA A 276 -3.58 35.60 5.98
C ALA A 276 -2.73 34.46 5.43
N PHE A 277 -2.34 33.49 6.27
CA PHE A 277 -1.58 32.33 5.80
C PHE A 277 -2.42 31.41 4.92
N PHE A 278 -3.71 31.27 5.21
CA PHE A 278 -4.63 30.53 4.35
C PHE A 278 -4.69 31.12 2.94
N VAL A 279 -4.94 32.42 2.82
CA VAL A 279 -5.01 33.11 1.51
C VAL A 279 -3.67 33.02 0.79
N LEU A 280 -2.55 33.24 1.50
CA LEU A 280 -1.23 33.14 0.92
C LEU A 280 -0.94 31.73 0.39
N TRP A 281 -1.25 30.70 1.16
CA TRP A 281 -1.11 29.30 0.74
C TRP A 281 -1.97 28.98 -0.48
N THR A 282 -3.25 29.35 -0.47
CA THR A 282 -4.18 29.05 -1.57
C THR A 282 -3.74 29.74 -2.86
N LEU A 283 -3.31 31.01 -2.78
CA LEU A 283 -2.81 31.76 -3.94
C LEU A 283 -1.53 31.13 -4.50
N VAL A 284 -0.55 30.86 -3.64
CA VAL A 284 0.72 30.24 -4.04
C VAL A 284 0.49 28.84 -4.61
N SER A 285 -0.26 27.98 -3.91
CA SER A 285 -0.48 26.59 -4.32
C SER A 285 -1.27 26.48 -5.62
N THR A 286 -2.32 27.29 -5.80
CA THR A 286 -3.14 27.23 -7.01
C THR A 286 -2.42 27.84 -8.22
N ILE A 287 -1.70 28.96 -8.03
CA ILE A 287 -0.99 29.63 -9.13
C ILE A 287 0.32 28.93 -9.49
N LEU A 288 1.15 28.54 -8.52
CA LEU A 288 2.44 27.91 -8.81
C LEU A 288 2.31 26.42 -9.13
N LEU A 289 1.55 25.65 -8.35
CA LEU A 289 1.62 24.19 -8.49
C LEU A 289 0.85 23.69 -9.70
N LEU A 290 -0.35 24.21 -9.93
CA LEU A 290 -1.21 23.70 -10.99
C LEU A 290 -0.82 24.27 -12.36
N ASN A 291 -0.57 25.59 -12.45
CA ASN A 291 -0.30 26.23 -13.74
C ASN A 291 1.08 25.89 -14.31
N ILE A 292 2.12 25.81 -13.47
CA ILE A 292 3.47 25.47 -13.95
C ILE A 292 3.54 23.99 -14.32
N PHE A 293 2.88 23.11 -13.57
CA PHE A 293 2.82 21.69 -13.92
C PHE A 293 2.15 21.49 -15.29
N ILE A 294 1.02 22.17 -15.54
CA ILE A 294 0.35 22.13 -16.84
C ILE A 294 1.27 22.67 -17.94
N ALA A 295 1.98 23.76 -17.71
CA ALA A 295 2.90 24.33 -18.69
C ALA A 295 4.02 23.34 -19.08
N ILE A 296 4.62 22.64 -18.12
CA ILE A 296 5.66 21.62 -18.37
C ILE A 296 5.11 20.45 -19.20
N VAL A 297 3.89 20.00 -18.89
CA VAL A 297 3.25 18.91 -19.63
C VAL A 297 2.94 19.33 -21.07
N ILE A 298 2.46 20.55 -21.29
CA ILE A 298 2.19 21.08 -22.64
C ILE A 298 3.48 21.19 -23.45
N ASP A 299 4.54 21.78 -22.90
CA ASP A 299 5.84 21.91 -23.58
C ASP A 299 6.42 20.53 -23.95
N SER A 300 6.35 19.56 -23.03
CA SER A 300 6.80 18.19 -23.27
C SER A 300 5.97 17.49 -24.35
N TYR A 301 4.65 17.70 -24.34
CA TYR A 301 3.75 17.17 -25.36
C TYR A 301 4.08 17.74 -26.75
N GLU A 302 4.35 19.04 -26.84
CA GLU A 302 4.72 19.69 -28.10
C GLU A 302 6.06 19.17 -28.64
N LYS A 303 7.08 19.02 -27.78
CA LYS A 303 8.40 18.45 -28.16
C LYS A 303 8.25 17.06 -28.78
N VAL A 304 7.43 16.19 -28.20
CA VAL A 304 7.24 14.83 -28.75
C VAL A 304 6.35 14.82 -29.98
N ARG A 305 5.31 15.66 -30.02
CA ARG A 305 4.47 15.80 -31.21
C ARG A 305 5.27 16.22 -32.45
N GLN A 306 6.32 17.03 -32.28
CA GLN A 306 7.21 17.44 -33.37
C GLN A 306 8.18 16.34 -33.84
N GLN A 307 8.46 15.33 -33.00
CA GLN A 307 9.43 14.27 -33.28
C GLN A 307 8.83 12.98 -33.85
N VAL A 308 7.50 12.85 -33.91
CA VAL A 308 6.83 11.58 -34.19
C VAL A 308 5.84 11.73 -35.35
N ASP A 309 6.14 11.07 -36.48
CA ASP A 309 5.18 10.81 -37.55
C ASP A 309 3.95 10.08 -36.99
N ARG A 310 2.75 10.41 -37.48
CA ARG A 310 1.46 9.96 -36.94
C ARG A 310 1.27 8.44 -37.02
N VAL A 311 1.90 7.67 -36.13
CA VAL A 311 1.54 6.25 -35.93
C VAL A 311 0.27 6.22 -35.10
N THR A 312 -0.86 6.16 -35.79
CA THR A 312 -2.19 6.12 -35.17
C THR A 312 -2.47 4.69 -34.68
N PHE A 313 -3.11 4.53 -33.52
CA PHE A 313 -3.52 3.22 -32.99
C PHE A 313 -4.26 2.37 -34.04
N ALA A 314 -5.10 3.01 -34.88
CA ALA A 314 -5.78 2.37 -36.00
C ALA A 314 -4.82 1.78 -37.06
N ALA A 315 -3.69 2.43 -37.34
CA ALA A 315 -2.67 1.91 -38.25
C ALA A 315 -1.95 0.70 -37.66
N PHE A 316 -1.60 0.75 -36.36
CA PHE A 316 -0.97 -0.37 -35.66
C PHE A 316 -1.89 -1.60 -35.55
N VAL A 317 -3.17 -1.39 -35.20
CA VAL A 317 -4.15 -2.48 -35.15
C VAL A 317 -4.37 -3.06 -36.54
N ARG A 318 -4.47 -2.22 -37.57
CA ARG A 318 -4.56 -2.68 -38.96
C ARG A 318 -3.34 -3.50 -39.36
N GLU A 319 -2.14 -3.09 -39.00
CA GLU A 319 -0.89 -3.76 -39.39
C GLU A 319 -0.57 -5.00 -38.55
N SER A 320 -0.96 -5.04 -37.27
CA SER A 320 -0.68 -6.18 -36.36
C SER A 320 -1.81 -7.21 -36.30
N ALA A 321 -3.07 -6.81 -36.51
CA ALA A 321 -4.20 -7.74 -36.46
C ALA A 321 -4.55 -8.37 -37.82
N LEU A 322 -4.30 -7.69 -38.95
CA LEU A 322 -4.58 -8.29 -40.28
C LEU A 322 -3.74 -9.52 -40.59
N PRO A 323 -2.40 -9.55 -40.37
CA PRO A 323 -1.59 -10.70 -40.76
C PRO A 323 -1.99 -12.02 -40.09
N PRO A 324 -2.20 -12.09 -38.75
CA PRO A 324 -2.62 -13.33 -38.11
C PRO A 324 -4.07 -13.70 -38.45
N LEU A 325 -4.97 -12.72 -38.66
CA LEU A 325 -6.34 -13.00 -39.11
C LEU A 325 -6.37 -13.53 -40.55
N GLN A 326 -5.50 -13.04 -41.43
CA GLN A 326 -5.36 -13.53 -42.80
C GLN A 326 -4.75 -14.94 -42.83
N GLU A 327 -3.78 -15.25 -41.96
CA GLU A 327 -3.25 -16.62 -41.82
C GLU A 327 -4.30 -17.59 -41.29
N VAL A 328 -5.09 -17.17 -40.28
CA VAL A 328 -6.20 -17.97 -39.76
C VAL A 328 -7.29 -18.15 -40.81
N TYR A 329 -7.66 -17.10 -41.53
CA TYR A 329 -8.63 -17.18 -42.63
C TYR A 329 -8.16 -18.11 -43.76
N LYS A 330 -6.90 -17.99 -44.21
CA LYS A 330 -6.31 -18.91 -45.20
C LYS A 330 -6.24 -20.36 -44.71
N LYS A 331 -5.98 -20.58 -43.41
CA LYS A 331 -6.02 -21.92 -42.80
C LYS A 331 -7.44 -22.48 -42.77
N ILE A 332 -8.43 -21.65 -42.46
CA ILE A 332 -9.84 -22.02 -42.49
C ILE A 332 -10.27 -22.35 -43.93
N GLN A 333 -9.97 -21.50 -44.92
CA GLN A 333 -10.26 -21.79 -46.34
C GLN A 333 -9.64 -23.12 -46.81
N LYS A 334 -8.39 -23.40 -46.46
CA LYS A 334 -7.75 -24.70 -46.74
C LYS A 334 -8.36 -25.90 -46.02
N LEU A 335 -9.04 -25.67 -44.89
CA LEU A 335 -9.73 -26.71 -44.11
C LEU A 335 -11.19 -26.90 -44.53
N THR A 336 -11.78 -25.93 -45.25
CA THR A 336 -13.20 -25.97 -45.62
C THR A 336 -13.45 -26.48 -47.04
N GLY A 337 -12.41 -26.80 -47.81
CA GLY A 337 -12.54 -27.53 -49.09
C GLY A 337 -13.45 -26.83 -50.10
N ASP A 338 -12.92 -25.84 -50.80
CA ASP A 338 -13.45 -25.45 -52.12
C ASP A 338 -12.64 -26.26 -53.15
N ASP A 339 -12.94 -27.57 -53.18
CA ASP A 339 -12.80 -28.40 -54.38
C ASP A 339 -14.21 -28.36 -55.01
N ASP A 340 -14.55 -27.27 -55.70
CA ASP A 340 -15.65 -27.25 -56.65
C ASP A 340 -15.10 -26.68 -57.97
N ASP A 341 -15.24 -27.52 -58.98
CA ASP A 341 -14.71 -27.47 -60.33
C ASP A 341 -15.14 -26.22 -61.12
N GLU A 342 -14.20 -25.59 -61.84
CA GLU A 342 -14.47 -24.85 -63.08
C GLU A 342 -13.37 -25.20 -64.11
N GLU A 343 -13.45 -26.40 -64.67
CA GLU A 343 -13.07 -26.66 -66.07
C GLU A 343 -14.37 -26.82 -66.86
N GLU A 344 -14.75 -25.82 -67.66
CA GLU A 344 -15.51 -26.01 -68.89
C GLU A 344 -15.29 -24.78 -69.82
N ASP A 345 -14.41 -25.02 -70.80
CA ASP A 345 -14.52 -24.65 -72.22
C ASP A 345 -14.71 -23.18 -72.66
N GLU A 346 -13.62 -22.57 -73.17
CA GLU A 346 -13.65 -21.68 -74.34
C GLU A 346 -12.38 -21.86 -75.20
N GLU A 347 -12.42 -22.78 -76.18
CA GLU A 347 -11.80 -22.63 -77.51
C GLU A 347 -12.67 -23.35 -78.55
N GLU A 348 -13.64 -22.64 -79.15
CA GLU A 348 -13.93 -22.57 -80.61
C GLU A 348 -15.08 -21.60 -80.94
#